data_AF-A0A9D5JPQ6-F1
#
_entry.id   AF-A0A9D5JPQ6-F1
#
_cell.length_a   1.000
_cell.length_b   1.000
_cell.length_c   1.000
_cell.angle_alpha   90.00
_cell.angle_beta   90.00
_cell.angle_gamma   90.00
#
_symmetry.space_group_name_H-M   'P 1'
#
loop_
_entity.id
_entity.type
_entity.pdbx_description
1 polymer ?
#
loop_
_entity_poly.entity_id
_entity_poly.type
_entity_poly.pdbx_seq_one_letter_code
_entity_poly.pdbx_strand_id
1 'polypeptide(L)'
;MIILLFFALAAISISSFLAIKLIKNHKALSKWDYFYPYTGILLWFVLAMLNIGKTITLSNFAIEVSWITIGSVVISWMALSIYKTENKPIASIGYMLTLFPGVLALLLRLLMKSLPE
;
A
#
# COMPACT_ATOMS: atom_id res chain seq x y z
N MET A 1 -5.95 -14.21 11.13
CA MET A 1 -6.18 -13.02 10.28
C MET A 1 -5.85 -11.70 10.99
N ILE A 2 -6.49 -11.38 12.14
CA ILE A 2 -6.31 -10.08 12.83
C ILE A 2 -4.86 -9.82 13.29
N ILE A 3 -4.16 -10.83 13.81
CA ILE A 3 -2.77 -10.68 14.28
C ILE A 3 -1.82 -10.32 13.11
N LEU A 4 -1.92 -11.04 12.00
CA LEU A 4 -1.13 -10.77 10.78
C LEU A 4 -1.40 -9.36 10.24
N LEU A 5 -2.66 -8.92 10.28
CA LEU A 5 -3.04 -7.58 9.89
C LEU A 5 -2.39 -6.52 10.78
N PHE A 6 -2.38 -6.74 12.09
CA PHE A 6 -1.75 -5.83 13.04
C PHE A 6 -0.26 -5.66 12.72
N PHE A 7 0.46 -6.76 12.45
CA PHE A 7 1.86 -6.69 12.04
C PHE A 7 2.06 -5.98 10.70
N ALA A 8 1.19 -6.24 9.71
CA ALA A 8 1.22 -5.54 8.43
C ALA A 8 1.04 -4.02 8.60
N LEU A 9 0.01 -3.61 9.34
CA LEU A 9 -0.25 -2.19 9.63
C LEU A 9 0.89 -1.55 10.43
N ALA A 10 1.50 -2.26 11.39
CA ALA A 10 2.65 -1.78 12.14
C ALA A 10 3.87 -1.59 11.23
N ALA A 11 4.16 -2.54 10.33
CA ALA A 11 5.25 -2.45 9.38
C ALA A 11 5.07 -1.28 8.40
N ILE A 12 3.86 -1.13 7.84
CA ILE A 12 3.51 0.02 6.99
C ILE A 12 3.68 1.31 7.80
N SER A 13 3.14 1.36 9.02
CA SER A 13 3.21 2.55 9.88
C SER A 13 4.64 2.98 10.13
N ILE A 14 5.49 2.10 10.66
CA ILE A 14 6.86 2.43 11.04
C ILE A 14 7.66 2.86 9.80
N SER A 15 7.63 2.06 8.73
CA SER A 15 8.47 2.31 7.56
C SER A 15 7.98 3.50 6.72
N SER A 16 6.68 3.58 6.45
CA SER A 16 6.13 4.66 5.63
C SER A 16 6.15 6.00 6.36
N PHE A 17 5.96 6.01 7.68
CA PHE A 17 6.06 7.24 8.47
C PHE A 17 7.47 7.84 8.43
N LEU A 18 8.52 7.00 8.46
CA LEU A 18 9.89 7.46 8.29
C LEU A 18 10.10 8.13 6.94
N ALA A 19 9.62 7.51 5.85
CA ALA A 19 9.71 8.10 4.51
C ALA A 19 8.93 9.42 4.41
N ILE A 20 7.70 9.48 4.92
CA ILE A 20 6.86 10.70 4.92
C ILE A 20 7.52 11.83 5.72
N LYS A 21 8.13 11.52 6.87
CA LYS A 21 8.86 12.50 7.69
C LYS A 21 10.00 13.14 6.90
N LEU A 22 10.70 12.37 6.07
CA LEU A 22 11.77 12.86 5.20
C LEU A 22 11.23 13.66 4.00
N ILE A 23 10.07 13.27 3.45
CA ILE A 23 9.40 14.00 2.34
C ILE A 23 9.05 15.44 2.75
N LYS A 24 8.74 15.68 4.04
CA LYS A 24 8.42 17.03 4.56
C LYS A 24 9.48 18.09 4.21
N ASN A 25 10.74 17.69 4.03
CA ASN A 25 11.83 18.59 3.69
C ASN A 25 11.82 19.04 2.22
N HIS A 26 11.06 18.35 1.36
CA HIS A 26 11.03 18.58 -0.09
C HIS A 26 9.64 18.97 -0.62
N LYS A 27 8.57 18.74 0.17
CA LYS A 27 7.18 19.01 -0.21
C LYS A 27 6.32 19.30 1.03
N ALA A 28 5.33 20.18 0.87
CA ALA A 28 4.26 20.35 1.84
C ALA A 28 3.35 19.10 1.91
N LEU A 29 3.25 18.51 3.09
CA LEU A 29 2.48 17.28 3.30
C LEU A 29 0.97 17.55 3.31
N SER A 30 0.23 16.71 2.61
CA SER A 30 -1.23 16.64 2.63
C SER A 30 -1.71 15.48 3.52
N LYS A 31 -3.01 15.46 3.87
CA LYS A 31 -3.61 14.31 4.58
C LYS A 31 -3.46 13.01 3.79
N TRP A 32 -3.46 13.09 2.46
CA TRP A 32 -3.30 11.94 1.59
C TRP A 32 -1.94 11.27 1.76
N ASP A 33 -0.86 12.05 1.94
CA ASP A 33 0.50 11.52 2.11
C ASP A 33 0.62 10.60 3.34
N TYR A 34 -0.24 10.77 4.35
CA TYR A 34 -0.30 9.90 5.52
C TYR A 34 -1.23 8.69 5.33
N PHE A 35 -2.19 8.77 4.43
CA PHE A 35 -3.25 7.77 4.29
C PHE A 35 -2.96 6.75 3.19
N TYR A 36 -2.37 7.17 2.08
CA TYR A 36 -2.16 6.31 0.91
C TYR A 36 -1.45 4.97 1.21
N PRO A 37 -0.46 4.87 2.14
CA PRO A 37 0.21 3.59 2.40
C PRO A 37 -0.74 2.51 2.93
N TYR A 38 -1.85 2.91 3.55
CA TYR A 38 -2.82 1.98 4.13
C TYR A 38 -3.98 1.64 3.17
N THR A 39 -4.09 2.37 2.05
CA THR A 39 -5.23 2.22 1.12
C THR A 39 -5.35 0.82 0.55
N GLY A 40 -4.22 0.14 0.29
CA GLY A 40 -4.23 -1.24 -0.19
C GLY A 40 -4.88 -2.21 0.80
N ILE A 41 -4.56 -2.11 2.08
CA ILE A 41 -5.15 -2.97 3.12
C ILE A 41 -6.64 -2.65 3.31
N LEU A 42 -7.00 -1.37 3.36
CA LEU A 42 -8.41 -0.97 3.47
C LEU A 42 -9.23 -1.46 2.28
N LEU A 43 -8.71 -1.29 1.06
CA LEU A 43 -9.37 -1.74 -0.15
C LEU A 43 -9.48 -3.27 -0.20
N TRP A 44 -8.45 -4.00 0.26
CA TRP A 44 -8.51 -5.45 0.36
C TRP A 44 -9.73 -5.91 1.18
N PHE A 45 -10.00 -5.29 2.33
CA PHE A 45 -11.19 -5.58 3.14
C PHE A 45 -12.49 -5.28 2.41
N VAL A 46 -12.59 -4.13 1.76
CA VAL A 46 -13.78 -3.75 0.99
C VAL A 46 -14.05 -4.78 -0.11
N LEU A 47 -13.02 -5.17 -0.86
CA LEU A 47 -13.12 -6.18 -1.93
C LEU A 47 -13.52 -7.55 -1.37
N ALA A 48 -12.96 -7.94 -0.22
CA ALA A 48 -13.31 -9.17 0.47
C ALA A 48 -14.79 -9.18 0.92
N MET A 49 -15.28 -8.10 1.52
CA MET A 49 -16.68 -7.96 1.95
C MET A 49 -17.67 -7.99 0.79
N LEU A 50 -17.28 -7.45 -0.37
CA LEU A 50 -18.09 -7.46 -1.59
C LEU A 50 -17.98 -8.79 -2.37
N ASN A 51 -17.28 -9.79 -1.85
CA ASN A 51 -16.97 -11.04 -2.55
C ASN A 51 -16.32 -10.83 -3.93
N ILE A 52 -15.57 -9.74 -4.10
CA ILE A 52 -14.82 -9.46 -5.33
C ILE A 52 -13.52 -10.25 -5.29
N GLY A 53 -13.32 -11.12 -6.28
CA GLY A 53 -12.15 -11.98 -6.39
C GLY A 53 -12.43 -13.43 -6.00
N LYS A 54 -11.37 -14.17 -5.65
CA LYS A 54 -11.46 -15.58 -5.27
C LYS A 54 -11.81 -15.80 -3.80
N THR A 55 -12.13 -17.04 -3.45
CA THR A 55 -12.45 -17.50 -2.09
C THR A 55 -11.40 -17.01 -1.08
N ILE A 56 -11.87 -16.47 0.04
CA ILE A 56 -11.00 -15.95 1.09
C ILE A 56 -10.53 -17.13 1.93
N THR A 57 -9.30 -17.59 1.70
CA THR A 57 -8.60 -18.53 2.57
C THR A 57 -7.51 -17.80 3.37
N LEU A 58 -7.06 -18.40 4.47
CA LEU A 58 -6.00 -17.81 5.30
C LEU A 58 -4.69 -17.64 4.52
N SER A 59 -4.36 -18.61 3.66
CA SER A 59 -3.20 -18.60 2.77
C SER A 59 -3.25 -17.46 1.76
N ASN A 60 -4.41 -17.26 1.11
CA ASN A 60 -4.63 -16.12 0.22
C ASN A 60 -4.47 -14.80 0.96
N PHE A 61 -5.13 -14.66 2.12
CA PHE A 61 -5.01 -13.46 2.95
C PHE A 61 -3.56 -13.13 3.28
N ALA A 62 -2.80 -14.12 3.77
CA ALA A 62 -1.42 -13.91 4.18
C ALA A 62 -0.56 -13.40 3.00
N ILE A 63 -0.64 -14.06 1.84
CA ILE A 63 0.18 -13.68 0.69
C ILE A 63 -0.26 -12.33 0.10
N GLU A 64 -1.56 -12.11 -0.07
CA GLU A 64 -2.08 -10.86 -0.64
C GLU A 64 -1.73 -9.67 0.25
N VAL A 65 -1.93 -9.77 1.57
CA VAL A 65 -1.58 -8.70 2.52
C VAL A 65 -0.07 -8.50 2.61
N SER A 66 0.74 -9.54 2.53
CA SER A 66 2.20 -9.41 2.46
C SER A 66 2.64 -8.60 1.24
N TRP A 67 2.12 -8.90 0.06
CA TRP A 67 2.44 -8.15 -1.15
C TRP A 67 1.96 -6.70 -1.10
N ILE A 68 0.74 -6.47 -0.59
CA ILE A 68 0.23 -5.11 -0.36
C ILE A 68 1.16 -4.34 0.57
N THR A 69 1.58 -4.95 1.68
CA THR A 69 2.49 -4.36 2.67
C THR A 69 3.82 -3.97 2.04
N ILE A 70 4.44 -4.88 1.29
CA ILE A 70 5.68 -4.62 0.56
C ILE A 70 5.50 -3.47 -0.42
N GLY A 71 4.43 -3.49 -1.22
CA GLY A 71 4.11 -2.45 -2.19
C GLY A 71 3.95 -1.08 -1.53
N SER A 72 3.17 -0.99 -0.45
CA SER A 72 2.96 0.25 0.31
C SER A 72 4.25 0.84 0.84
N VAL A 73 5.13 0.00 1.40
CA VAL A 73 6.43 0.44 1.91
C VAL A 73 7.31 0.92 0.76
N VAL A 74 7.47 0.11 -0.30
CA VAL A 74 8.32 0.45 -1.45
C VAL A 74 7.89 1.77 -2.09
N ILE A 75 6.59 1.98 -2.29
CA ILE A 75 6.06 3.22 -2.87
C ILE A 75 6.38 4.43 -1.99
N SER A 76 6.30 4.28 -0.66
CA SER A 76 6.62 5.39 0.25
C SER A 76 8.07 5.85 0.12
N TRP A 77 8.99 4.91 -0.06
CA TRP A 77 10.41 5.21 -0.31
C TRP A 77 10.66 5.72 -1.73
N MET A 78 9.97 5.19 -2.75
CA MET A 78 10.05 5.71 -4.11
C MET A 78 9.55 7.15 -4.20
N ALA A 79 8.45 7.48 -3.50
CA ALA A 79 7.92 8.83 -3.43
C ALA A 79 8.95 9.80 -2.81
N LEU A 80 9.65 9.38 -1.76
CA LEU A 80 10.76 10.15 -1.18
C LEU A 80 11.86 10.41 -2.22
N SER A 81 12.32 9.37 -2.92
CA SER A 81 13.34 9.52 -3.97
C SER A 81 12.90 10.48 -5.07
N ILE A 82 11.64 10.41 -5.50
CA ILE A 82 11.07 11.30 -6.51
C ILE A 82 11.05 12.75 -6.03
N TYR A 83 10.52 13.00 -4.83
CA TYR A 83 10.45 14.38 -4.31
C TYR A 83 11.82 14.98 -4.01
N LYS A 84 12.82 14.15 -3.70
CA LYS A 84 14.22 14.58 -3.54
C LYS A 84 14.84 15.12 -4.84
N THR A 85 14.33 14.73 -6.02
CA THR A 85 14.86 15.22 -7.30
C THR A 85 14.42 16.64 -7.66
N GLU A 86 13.47 17.24 -6.91
CA GLU A 86 12.92 18.60 -7.10
C GLU A 86 12.41 18.90 -8.53
N ASN A 87 12.19 17.88 -9.35
CA ASN A 87 11.78 18.01 -10.74
C ASN A 87 10.24 17.98 -10.87
N LYS A 88 9.64 19.11 -11.24
CA LYS A 88 8.18 19.32 -11.30
C LYS A 88 7.40 18.26 -12.11
N PRO A 89 7.78 17.88 -13.34
CA PRO A 89 7.12 16.77 -14.06
C PRO A 89 7.19 15.42 -13.33
N ILE A 90 8.30 15.13 -12.64
CA ILE A 90 8.47 13.88 -11.88
C ILE A 90 7.57 13.87 -10.63
N ALA A 91 7.27 15.05 -10.05
CA ALA A 91 6.36 15.16 -8.92
C ALA A 91 4.93 14.66 -9.22
N SER A 92 4.45 14.79 -10.46
CA SER A 92 3.16 14.23 -10.89
C SER A 92 3.17 12.70 -10.92
N ILE A 93 4.29 12.10 -11.32
CA ILE A 93 4.50 10.64 -11.27
C ILE A 93 4.47 10.17 -9.81
N GLY A 94 5.07 10.94 -8.91
CA GLY A 94 5.01 10.69 -7.46
C GLY A 94 3.58 10.59 -6.93
N TYR A 95 2.67 11.44 -7.40
CA TYR A 95 1.25 11.36 -7.01
C TYR A 95 0.56 10.11 -7.57
N MET A 96 0.78 9.77 -8.84
CA MET A 96 0.19 8.54 -9.41
C MET A 96 0.66 7.27 -8.71
N LEU A 97 1.93 7.23 -8.27
CA LEU A 97 2.46 6.11 -7.50
C LEU A 97 1.74 5.89 -6.17
N THR A 98 1.19 6.94 -5.54
CA THR A 98 0.44 6.79 -4.28
C THR A 98 -0.86 5.99 -4.43
N LEU A 99 -1.39 5.82 -5.65
CA LEU A 99 -2.56 4.98 -5.92
C LEU A 99 -2.20 3.48 -6.01
N PHE A 100 -0.90 3.17 -6.16
CA PHE A 100 -0.42 1.82 -6.41
C PHE A 100 -0.82 0.80 -5.34
N PRO A 101 -0.78 1.09 -4.01
CA PRO A 101 -1.22 0.12 -3.00
C PRO A 101 -2.66 -0.36 -3.20
N GLY A 102 -3.56 0.54 -3.58
CA GLY A 102 -4.95 0.19 -3.92
C GLY A 102 -5.04 -0.64 -5.20
N VAL A 103 -4.37 -0.22 -6.27
CA VAL A 103 -4.34 -0.98 -7.53
C VAL A 103 -3.79 -2.39 -7.31
N LEU A 104 -2.72 -2.53 -6.52
CA LEU A 104 -2.12 -3.80 -6.18
C LEU A 104 -3.10 -4.71 -5.43
N ALA A 105 -3.85 -4.17 -4.46
CA ALA A 105 -4.87 -4.93 -3.74
C ALA A 105 -5.97 -5.46 -4.68
N LEU A 106 -6.42 -4.62 -5.63
CA LEU A 106 -7.39 -5.03 -6.65
C LEU A 106 -6.84 -6.15 -7.54
N LEU A 107 -5.62 -5.97 -8.07
CA LEU A 107 -4.97 -6.96 -8.94
C LEU A 107 -4.79 -8.29 -8.22
N LEU A 108 -4.32 -8.26 -6.96
CA LEU A 108 -4.16 -9.46 -6.15
C LEU A 108 -5.50 -10.18 -5.95
N ARG A 109 -6.56 -9.47 -5.55
CA ARG A 109 -7.90 -10.08 -5.38
C ARG A 109 -8.44 -10.73 -6.66
N LEU A 110 -8.21 -10.11 -7.82
CA LEU A 110 -8.73 -10.59 -9.10
C LEU A 110 -7.90 -11.74 -9.71
N LEU A 111 -6.58 -11.69 -9.57
CA LEU A 111 -5.65 -12.58 -10.29
C LEU A 111 -5.14 -13.75 -9.43
N MET A 112 -5.14 -13.61 -8.10
CA MET A 112 -4.65 -14.66 -7.21
C MET A 112 -5.55 -15.89 -7.30
N LYS A 113 -4.95 -17.07 -7.49
CA LYS A 113 -5.70 -18.34 -7.44
C LYS A 113 -6.11 -18.64 -6.00
N SER A 114 -7.23 -19.36 -5.84
CA SER A 114 -7.59 -19.93 -4.55
C SER A 114 -6.53 -20.94 -4.13
N LEU A 115 -5.90 -20.68 -3.00
CA LEU A 115 -4.95 -21.59 -2.36
C LEU A 115 -5.66 -22.42 -1.29
N PRO A 116 -5.20 -23.67 -1.06
CA PRO A 116 -5.69 -24.49 0.04
C PRO A 116 -5.36 -23.85 1.40
N GLU A 117 -6.11 -24.28 2.41
CA GLU A 117 -5.88 -23.91 3.82
C GLU A 117 -4.69 -24.64 4.42
#